data_AF-J4X9L4-F1
#
_entry.id   AF-J4X9L4-F1
#
_cell.length_a   1.000
_cell.length_b   1.000
_cell.length_c   1.000
_cell.angle_alpha   90.00
_cell.angle_beta   90.00
_cell.angle_gamma   90.00
#
_symmetry.space_group_name_H-M   'P 1'
#
loop_
_entity.id
_entity.type
_entity.pdbx_description
1 polymer ?
#
loop_
_entity_poly.entity_id
_entity_poly.type
_entity_poly.pdbx_seq_one_letter_code
_entity_poly.pdbx_strand_id
1 'polypeptide(L)'
;MDFLTSKFTSFLGFGLAAFIGIICLNLFLENSKLESVNSLLSSELKACNERQEQLTKDYATSSNNLNACNAHIALQNEAIQAAQIKTKAKEPPAVAKVKKIYIENKSCEAELKAYKELFK
;
A
#
# COMPACT_ATOMS: atom_id res chain seq x y z
N MET A 1 42.02 58.54 53.35
CA MET A 1 42.09 57.42 52.36
C MET A 1 40.72 57.09 51.77
N ASP A 2 39.66 57.80 52.15
CA ASP A 2 38.26 57.42 51.91
C ASP A 2 37.71 57.79 50.53
N PHE A 3 38.34 58.73 49.83
CA PHE A 3 37.92 59.13 48.47
C PHE A 3 38.34 58.12 47.39
N LEU A 4 39.56 57.57 47.51
CA LEU A 4 40.07 56.60 46.54
C LEU A 4 39.39 55.24 46.71
N THR A 5 39.16 54.80 47.95
CA THR A 5 38.44 53.55 48.24
C THR A 5 36.99 53.61 47.79
N SER A 6 36.27 54.72 48.03
CA SER A 6 34.86 54.86 47.59
C SER A 6 34.68 54.85 46.07
N LYS A 7 35.57 55.49 45.30
CA LYS A 7 35.56 55.40 43.83
C LYS A 7 35.88 54.00 43.32
N PHE A 8 36.82 53.30 43.96
CA PHE A 8 37.20 51.94 43.58
C PHE A 8 36.06 50.94 43.84
N THR A 9 35.40 51.03 45.00
CA THR A 9 34.22 50.20 45.32
C THR A 9 33.04 50.50 44.41
N SER A 10 32.85 51.75 44.00
CA SER A 10 31.81 52.13 43.04
C SER A 10 32.08 51.53 41.66
N PHE A 11 33.31 51.65 41.15
CA PHE A 11 33.70 51.08 39.85
C PHE A 11 33.62 49.54 39.83
N LEU A 12 34.07 48.88 40.89
CA LEU A 12 33.93 47.42 41.07
C LEU A 12 32.45 47.00 41.13
N GLY A 13 31.60 47.77 41.82
CA GLY A 13 30.16 47.53 41.89
C GLY A 13 29.47 47.63 40.54
N PHE A 14 29.79 48.66 39.74
CA PHE A 14 29.27 48.80 38.37
C PHE A 14 29.77 47.70 37.44
N GLY A 15 31.04 47.29 37.56
CA GLY A 15 31.61 46.18 36.81
C GLY A 15 30.87 44.86 37.08
N LEU A 16 30.67 44.50 38.36
CA LEU A 16 29.91 43.30 38.74
C LEU A 16 28.47 43.33 38.21
N ALA A 17 27.79 44.47 38.33
CA ALA A 17 26.42 44.61 37.82
C ALA A 17 26.34 44.39 36.30
N ALA A 18 27.31 44.89 35.54
CA ALA A 18 27.38 44.67 34.10
C ALA A 18 27.61 43.19 33.75
N PHE A 19 28.51 42.50 34.46
CA PHE A 19 28.75 41.06 34.27
C PHE A 19 27.50 40.22 34.58
N ILE A 20 26.81 40.52 35.68
CA ILE A 20 25.56 39.85 36.04
C ILE A 20 24.50 40.10 34.95
N GLY A 21 24.39 41.34 34.46
CA GLY A 21 23.47 41.67 33.37
C GLY A 21 23.72 40.86 32.10
N ILE A 22 24.99 40.70 31.69
CA ILE A 22 25.38 39.89 30.53
C ILE A 22 25.02 38.41 30.75
N ILE A 23 25.32 37.86 31.93
CA ILE A 23 24.98 36.48 32.27
C ILE A 23 23.47 36.25 32.21
N CYS A 24 22.68 37.15 32.81
CA CYS A 24 21.22 37.08 32.77
C CYS A 24 20.67 37.15 31.34
N LEU A 25 21.24 38.00 30.49
CA LEU A 25 20.81 38.13 29.09
C LEU A 25 21.10 36.84 28.31
N ASN A 26 22.28 36.25 28.50
CA ASN A 26 22.64 34.98 27.85
C ASN A 26 21.71 33.84 28.31
N LEU A 27 21.43 33.73 29.61
CA LEU A 27 20.50 32.74 30.16
C LEU A 27 19.08 32.94 29.62
N PHE A 28 18.61 34.18 29.53
CA PHE A 28 17.31 34.49 28.95
C PHE A 28 17.22 34.08 27.48
N LEU A 29 18.26 34.37 26.70
CA LEU A 29 18.33 33.99 25.29
C LEU A 29 18.31 32.47 25.11
N GLU A 30 19.10 31.73 25.90
CA GLU A 30 19.10 30.27 25.87
C GLU A 30 17.73 29.67 26.25
N ASN A 31 17.11 30.19 27.31
CA ASN A 31 15.77 29.74 27.73
C ASN A 31 14.72 29.98 26.63
N SER A 32 14.72 31.16 26.02
CA SER A 32 13.78 31.47 24.92
C SER A 32 13.97 30.54 23.71
N LYS A 33 15.22 30.20 23.37
CA LYS A 33 15.53 29.24 22.31
C LYS A 33 15.03 27.84 22.67
N LEU A 34 15.22 27.44 23.93
CA LEU A 34 14.80 26.13 24.42
C LEU A 34 13.26 26.01 24.40
N GLU A 35 12.53 27.04 24.81
CA GLU A 35 11.07 27.10 24.72
C GLU A 35 10.57 27.02 23.27
N SER A 36 11.22 27.74 22.36
CA SER A 36 10.89 27.68 20.93
C SER A 36 11.10 26.29 20.35
N VAL A 37 12.22 25.62 20.67
CA VAL A 37 12.47 24.25 20.19
C VAL A 37 11.49 23.27 20.81
N ASN A 38 11.19 23.41 22.10
CA ASN A 38 10.26 22.51 22.80
C ASN A 38 8.83 22.62 22.24
N SER A 39 8.37 23.84 21.97
CA SER A 39 7.05 24.06 21.35
C SER A 39 6.98 23.50 19.92
N LEU A 40 8.03 23.66 19.12
CA LEU A 40 8.12 23.04 17.79
C LEU A 40 8.08 21.51 17.90
N LEU A 41 8.90 20.91 18.76
CA LEU A 41 8.96 19.46 18.95
C LEU A 41 7.62 18.89 19.42
N SER A 42 6.94 19.59 20.33
CA SER A 42 5.61 19.21 20.80
C SER A 42 4.58 19.27 19.67
N SER A 43 4.66 20.27 18.78
CA SER A 43 3.77 20.39 17.63
C SER A 43 4.01 19.27 16.61
N GLU A 44 5.27 18.97 16.30
CA GLU A 44 5.64 17.89 15.40
C GLU A 44 5.24 16.52 15.95
N LEU A 45 5.43 16.29 17.25
CA LEU A 45 5.02 15.06 17.92
C LEU A 45 3.50 14.87 17.85
N LYS A 46 2.73 15.95 18.08
CA LYS A 46 1.27 15.92 17.95
C LYS A 46 0.85 15.58 16.52
N ALA A 47 1.44 16.24 15.52
CA ALA A 47 1.14 15.97 14.12
C ALA A 47 1.54 14.54 13.71
N CYS A 48 2.64 14.01 14.25
CA CYS A 48 3.07 12.64 14.02
C CYS A 48 2.07 11.64 14.62
N ASN A 49 1.61 11.87 15.85
CA ASN A 49 0.62 11.03 16.51
C ASN A 49 -0.72 11.03 15.77
N GLU A 50 -1.20 12.21 15.34
CA GLU A 50 -2.43 12.33 14.55
C GLU A 50 -2.33 11.57 13.22
N ARG A 51 -1.19 11.67 12.52
CA ARG A 51 -0.95 10.89 11.30
C ARG A 51 -0.91 9.39 11.58
N GLN A 52 -0.25 8.97 12.66
CA GLN A 52 -0.17 7.57 13.04
C GLN A 52 -1.56 6.99 13.35
N GLU A 53 -2.40 7.74 14.08
CA GLU A 53 -3.78 7.35 14.37
C GLU A 53 -4.59 7.20 13.08
N GLN A 54 -4.46 8.16 12.15
CA GLN A 54 -5.15 8.10 10.86
C GLN A 54 -4.69 6.90 10.03
N LEU A 55 -3.38 6.68 9.90
CA LEU A 55 -2.83 5.53 9.18
C LEU A 55 -3.30 4.20 9.78
N THR A 56 -3.44 4.13 11.10
CA THR A 56 -3.93 2.93 11.79
C THR A 56 -5.40 2.66 11.43
N LYS A 57 -6.24 3.70 11.39
CA LYS A 57 -7.65 3.60 10.97
C LYS A 57 -7.78 3.21 9.50
N ASP A 58 -6.98 3.82 8.63
CA ASP A 58 -6.98 3.53 7.19
C ASP A 58 -6.53 2.10 6.91
N TYR A 59 -5.50 1.63 7.63
CA TYR A 59 -5.04 0.24 7.55
C TYR A 59 -6.12 -0.75 7.97
N ALA A 60 -6.77 -0.52 9.12
CA ALA A 60 -7.85 -1.39 9.59
C ALA A 60 -9.02 -1.43 8.59
N THR A 61 -9.39 -0.28 8.04
CA THR A 61 -10.45 -0.18 7.02
C THR A 61 -10.07 -0.95 5.75
N SER A 62 -8.85 -0.75 5.24
CA SER A 62 -8.35 -1.45 4.06
C SER A 62 -8.30 -2.96 4.27
N SER A 63 -7.80 -3.41 5.43
CA SER A 63 -7.76 -4.82 5.81
C SER A 63 -9.15 -5.45 5.86
N ASN A 64 -10.14 -4.75 6.44
CA ASN A 64 -11.52 -5.23 6.50
C ASN A 64 -12.15 -5.34 5.10
N ASN A 65 -11.92 -4.34 4.25
CA ASN A 65 -12.40 -4.34 2.87
C ASN A 65 -11.78 -5.48 2.05
N LEU A 66 -10.48 -5.74 2.22
CA LEU A 66 -9.78 -6.85 1.57
C LEU A 66 -10.37 -8.20 2.01
N ASN A 67 -10.62 -8.38 3.31
CA ASN A 67 -11.22 -9.60 3.84
C ASN A 67 -12.64 -9.82 3.27
N ALA A 68 -13.46 -8.77 3.22
CA ALA A 68 -14.79 -8.85 2.62
C ALA A 68 -14.72 -9.18 1.11
N CYS A 69 -13.79 -8.56 0.38
CA CYS A 69 -13.58 -8.85 -1.04
C CYS A 69 -13.16 -10.31 -1.26
N ASN A 70 -12.21 -10.82 -0.48
CA ASN A 70 -11.77 -12.21 -0.55
C ASN A 70 -12.92 -13.19 -0.26
N ALA A 71 -13.78 -12.90 0.72
CA ALA A 71 -14.97 -13.70 0.99
C ALA A 71 -15.93 -13.71 -0.21
N HIS A 72 -16.17 -12.56 -0.84
CA HIS A 72 -16.99 -12.48 -2.05
C HIS A 72 -16.40 -13.23 -3.24
N ILE A 73 -15.08 -13.19 -3.43
CA ILE A 73 -14.39 -13.96 -4.47
C ILE A 73 -14.54 -15.46 -4.22
N ALA A 74 -14.38 -15.91 -2.97
CA ALA A 74 -14.56 -17.31 -2.60
C ALA A 74 -15.98 -17.79 -2.92
N LEU A 75 -17.01 -17.04 -2.52
CA LEU A 75 -18.41 -17.35 -2.83
C LEU A 75 -18.67 -17.40 -4.33
N GLN A 76 -18.12 -16.46 -5.11
CA GLN A 76 -18.25 -16.47 -6.56
C GLN A 76 -17.58 -17.69 -7.19
N ASN A 77 -16.38 -18.06 -6.73
CA ASN A 77 -15.68 -19.25 -7.21
C ASN A 77 -16.47 -20.54 -6.92
N GLU A 78 -17.06 -20.65 -5.73
CA GLU A 78 -17.95 -21.76 -5.39
C GLU A 78 -19.19 -21.81 -6.29
N ALA A 79 -19.82 -20.66 -6.55
CA ALA A 79 -20.96 -20.58 -7.45
C ALA A 79 -20.60 -20.97 -8.90
N ILE A 80 -19.43 -20.54 -9.39
CA ILE A 80 -18.90 -20.93 -10.71
C ILE A 80 -18.67 -22.44 -10.78
N GLN A 81 -18.07 -23.03 -9.74
CA GLN A 81 -17.84 -24.48 -9.68
C GLN A 81 -19.16 -25.26 -9.62
N ALA A 82 -20.14 -24.78 -8.88
CA ALA A 82 -21.48 -25.39 -8.84
C ALA A 82 -22.22 -25.27 -10.19
N ALA A 83 -22.04 -24.16 -10.89
CA ALA A 83 -22.63 -23.92 -12.21
C ALA A 83 -21.84 -24.59 -13.36
N GLN A 84 -20.62 -25.10 -13.11
CA GLN A 84 -19.87 -25.83 -14.12
C GLN A 84 -20.63 -27.09 -14.51
N ILE A 85 -21.24 -27.04 -15.69
CA ILE A 85 -21.74 -28.23 -16.36
C ILE A 85 -20.52 -29.07 -16.70
N LYS A 86 -20.36 -30.22 -16.03
CA LYS A 86 -19.42 -31.27 -16.43
C LYS A 86 -19.86 -31.82 -17.78
N THR A 87 -19.55 -31.09 -18.84
CA THR A 87 -19.65 -31.61 -20.20
C THR A 87 -18.54 -32.65 -20.31
N LYS A 88 -18.89 -33.93 -20.10
CA LYS A 88 -18.21 -34.94 -20.91
C LYS A 88 -18.42 -34.46 -22.34
N ALA A 89 -17.33 -34.11 -23.03
CA ALA A 89 -17.37 -33.77 -24.45
C ALA A 89 -17.98 -34.98 -25.17
N LYS A 90 -19.31 -35.01 -25.25
CA LYS A 90 -20.05 -35.97 -26.05
C LYS A 90 -19.98 -35.34 -27.43
N GLU A 91 -19.15 -35.93 -28.30
CA GLU A 91 -19.13 -35.60 -29.73
C GLU A 91 -20.58 -35.36 -30.17
N PRO A 92 -20.89 -34.20 -30.79
CA PRO A 92 -22.22 -33.94 -31.29
C PRO A 92 -22.67 -35.15 -32.12
N PRO A 93 -23.92 -35.63 -32.00
CA PRO A 93 -24.39 -36.80 -32.75
C PRO A 93 -24.23 -36.62 -34.27
N ALA A 94 -24.13 -35.38 -34.74
CA ALA A 94 -23.76 -35.04 -36.11
C ALA A 94 -22.34 -35.50 -36.52
N VAL A 95 -21.35 -35.42 -35.61
CA VAL A 95 -19.95 -35.84 -35.86
C VAL A 95 -19.81 -37.36 -35.77
N ALA A 96 -20.57 -38.02 -34.89
CA ALA A 96 -20.59 -39.48 -34.79
C ALA A 96 -21.18 -40.16 -36.04
N LYS A 97 -22.11 -39.50 -36.75
CA LYS A 97 -22.73 -40.02 -37.98
C LYS A 97 -21.80 -40.04 -39.19
N VAL A 98 -20.70 -39.29 -39.19
CA VAL A 98 -19.73 -39.24 -40.32
C VAL A 98 -18.50 -40.10 -40.04
N LYS A 99 -18.63 -41.21 -39.29
CA LYS A 99 -17.54 -42.18 -39.10
C LYS A 99 -17.56 -43.33 -40.11
N LYS A 100 -18.67 -43.56 -40.82
CA LYS A 100 -18.75 -44.60 -41.87
C LYS A 100 -19.64 -44.14 -43.03
N ILE A 101 -19.03 -43.83 -44.18
CA ILE A 101 -19.72 -43.83 -45.46
C ILE A 101 -19.88 -45.30 -45.85
N TYR A 102 -21.08 -45.86 -45.71
CA TYR A 102 -21.39 -47.16 -46.30
C TYR A 102 -21.76 -46.94 -47.76
N ILE A 103 -21.04 -47.59 -48.67
CA ILE A 103 -21.41 -47.63 -50.08
C ILE A 103 -22.60 -48.60 -50.17
N GLU A 104 -23.80 -48.05 -50.28
CA GLU A 104 -25.05 -48.82 -50.29
C GLU A 104 -25.16 -49.72 -51.54
N ASN A 105 -24.54 -49.30 -52.65
CA ASN A 105 -24.53 -50.02 -53.91
C ASN A 105 -23.12 -50.48 -54.30
N LYS A 106 -22.89 -51.80 -54.25
CA LYS A 106 -21.61 -52.43 -54.59
C LYS A 106 -21.16 -52.18 -56.04
N SER A 107 -22.05 -51.75 -56.94
CA SER A 107 -21.67 -51.44 -58.32
C SER A 107 -20.70 -50.25 -58.43
N CYS A 108 -20.69 -49.34 -57.45
CA CYS A 108 -19.87 -48.11 -57.50
C CYS A 108 -18.55 -48.23 -56.71
N GLU A 109 -18.25 -49.39 -56.10
CA GLU A 109 -16.98 -49.59 -55.39
C GLU A 109 -15.77 -49.50 -56.31
N ALA A 110 -15.90 -50.04 -57.54
CA ALA A 110 -14.83 -50.01 -58.53
C ALA A 110 -14.51 -48.57 -58.99
N GLU A 111 -15.54 -47.76 -59.22
CA GLU A 111 -15.40 -46.35 -59.59
C GLU A 111 -14.78 -45.53 -58.45
N LEU A 112 -15.22 -45.75 -57.22
CA LEU A 112 -14.66 -45.06 -56.04
C LEU A 112 -13.19 -45.44 -55.83
N LYS A 113 -12.81 -46.69 -56.10
CA LYS A 113 -11.42 -47.15 -56.03
C LYS A 113 -10.56 -46.47 -57.11
N ALA A 114 -11.04 -46.43 -58.35
CA ALA A 114 -10.35 -45.76 -59.45
C ALA A 114 -10.15 -44.26 -59.15
N TYR A 115 -11.18 -43.59 -58.63
CA TYR A 115 -11.08 -42.19 -58.20
C TYR A 115 -10.03 -41.96 -57.10
N LYS A 116 -9.95 -42.86 -56.10
CA LYS A 116 -8.93 -42.75 -55.04
C LYS A 116 -7.51 -42.97 -55.55
N GLU A 117 -7.32 -43.75 -56.59
CA GLU A 117 -6.00 -43.96 -57.21
C GLU A 117 -5.55 -42.76 -58.05
N LEU A 118 -6.49 -41.98 -58.60
CA LEU A 118 -6.19 -40.75 -59.36
C LEU A 118 -5.65 -39.59 -58.49
N PHE A 119 -5.96 -39.59 -57.20
CA PHE A 119 -5.56 -38.53 -56.26
C PHE A 119 -4.53 -39.00 -55.21
N LYS A 120 -3.77 -40.07 -55.53
CA LYS A 120 -2.59 -40.48 -54.75
C LYS A 120 -1.36 -39.66 -55.12
#